data_AF-A0A3B9XPA9-F1
#
_entry.id   AF-A0A3B9XPA9-F1
#
_cell.length_a   1.000
_cell.length_b   1.000
_cell.length_c   1.000
_cell.angle_alpha   90.00
_cell.angle_beta   90.00
_cell.angle_gamma   90.00
#
_symmetry.space_group_name_H-M   'P 1'
#
loop_
_entity.id
_entity.type
_entity.pdbx_description
1 polymer ?
#
loop_
_entity_poly.entity_id
_entity_poly.type
_entity_poly.pdbx_seq_one_letter_code
_entity_poly.pdbx_strand_id
1 'polypeptide(L)'
;MLSPLLSQRELSVFSTSYRAAEQAFLGAVSALGPLARARALPYVGRGPADEALATQQVWIGDPEARQVLVLLSAVHGVEGFCGSAVQQDLVRRLSSGQITLPPGLAVLLVHGVNPWGFAWCRRVDEQGIDVNRNFVDFSQPLPDNPGYRELAQALVPTEAEPDAELLVRNEQQLMAYLQQHGQFDYELAVSGGQYEFADGLFYGGQGKSQARLNLEQVLQEL
;
A
#
# COMPACT_ATOMS: atom_id res chain seq x y z
N MET A 1 -0.11 4.07 -36.38
CA MET A 1 -0.13 3.23 -35.17
C MET A 1 1.00 3.70 -34.27
N LEU A 2 0.69 4.27 -33.11
CA LEU A 2 1.73 4.51 -32.11
C LEU A 2 2.26 3.15 -31.69
N SER A 3 3.56 2.91 -31.85
CA SER A 3 4.22 1.76 -31.23
C SER A 3 3.87 1.78 -29.74
N PRO A 4 3.49 0.66 -29.10
CA PRO A 4 3.28 0.68 -27.66
C PRO A 4 4.54 1.24 -27.01
N LEU A 5 4.38 2.28 -26.18
CA LEU A 5 5.48 2.96 -25.48
C LEU A 5 6.27 2.01 -24.57
N LEU A 6 5.73 0.82 -24.31
CA LEU A 6 6.32 -0.24 -23.49
C LEU A 6 6.41 -1.54 -24.30
N SER A 7 7.56 -2.20 -24.21
CA SER A 7 7.82 -3.52 -24.78
C SER A 7 7.01 -4.61 -24.07
N GLN A 8 6.79 -5.75 -24.75
CA GLN A 8 6.19 -6.93 -24.11
C GLN A 8 6.96 -7.37 -22.85
N ARG A 9 8.28 -7.14 -22.81
CA ARG A 9 9.11 -7.41 -21.64
C ARG A 9 8.71 -6.53 -20.45
N GLU A 10 8.50 -5.23 -20.68
CA GLU A 10 8.09 -4.28 -19.63
C GLU A 10 6.65 -4.52 -19.17
N LEU A 11 5.78 -4.99 -20.06
CA LEU A 11 4.41 -5.35 -19.66
C LEU A 11 4.36 -6.70 -18.92
N SER A 12 5.35 -7.58 -19.10
CA SER A 12 5.35 -8.93 -18.50
C SER A 12 5.51 -8.97 -16.97
N VAL A 13 5.88 -7.86 -16.33
CA VAL A 13 6.00 -7.77 -14.86
C VAL A 13 4.68 -7.45 -14.17
N PHE A 14 3.65 -7.03 -14.93
CA PHE A 14 2.32 -6.79 -14.38
C PHE A 14 1.56 -8.10 -14.24
N SER A 15 0.99 -8.30 -13.04
CA SER A 15 0.17 -9.46 -12.72
C SER A 15 -1.28 -9.04 -12.51
N THR A 16 -2.21 -9.97 -12.67
CA THR A 16 -3.66 -9.73 -12.53
C THR A 16 -4.23 -10.27 -11.21
N SER A 17 -3.42 -10.94 -10.40
CA SER A 17 -3.77 -11.40 -9.04
C SER A 17 -2.59 -11.27 -8.09
N TYR A 18 -2.88 -11.16 -6.78
CA TYR A 18 -1.88 -11.18 -5.72
C TYR A 18 -0.97 -12.41 -5.82
N ARG A 19 -1.56 -13.60 -5.92
CA ARG A 19 -0.82 -14.86 -6.01
C ARG A 19 0.14 -14.88 -7.20
N ALA A 20 -0.30 -14.41 -8.37
CA ALA A 20 0.58 -14.33 -9.54
C ALA A 20 1.71 -13.30 -9.33
N ALA A 21 1.40 -12.15 -8.72
CA ALA A 21 2.37 -11.10 -8.43
C ALA A 21 3.45 -11.59 -7.45
N GLU A 22 3.05 -12.27 -6.37
CA GLU A 22 3.95 -12.84 -5.37
C GLU A 22 4.83 -13.94 -5.98
N GLN A 23 4.24 -14.87 -6.74
CA GLN A 23 4.99 -15.94 -7.40
C GLN A 23 6.01 -15.41 -8.41
N ALA A 24 5.62 -14.42 -9.22
CA ALA A 24 6.50 -13.81 -10.20
C ALA A 24 7.66 -13.04 -9.52
N PHE A 25 7.35 -12.33 -8.42
CA PHE A 25 8.34 -11.65 -7.59
C PHE A 25 9.35 -12.62 -6.96
N LEU A 26 8.88 -13.65 -6.26
CA LEU A 26 9.75 -14.64 -5.62
C LEU A 26 10.56 -15.44 -6.66
N GLY A 27 9.97 -15.73 -7.82
CA GLY A 27 10.69 -16.34 -8.95
C GLY A 27 11.85 -15.47 -9.45
N ALA A 28 11.63 -14.16 -9.57
CA ALA A 28 12.69 -13.22 -9.94
C ALA A 28 13.78 -13.11 -8.85
N VAL A 29 13.38 -13.08 -7.58
CA VAL A 29 14.32 -13.01 -6.43
C VAL A 29 15.19 -14.26 -6.37
N SER A 30 14.62 -15.44 -6.61
CA SER A 30 15.37 -16.71 -6.64
C SER A 30 16.49 -16.69 -7.69
N ALA A 31 16.28 -16.00 -8.83
CA ALA A 31 17.29 -15.87 -9.88
C ALA A 31 18.52 -15.03 -9.47
N LEU A 32 18.46 -14.27 -8.36
CA LEU A 32 19.62 -13.58 -7.79
C LEU A 32 20.56 -14.51 -7.02
N GLY A 33 20.10 -15.72 -6.68
CA GLY A 33 20.88 -16.72 -5.95
C GLY A 33 21.43 -16.17 -4.62
N PRO A 34 22.74 -16.31 -4.33
CA PRO A 34 23.31 -15.95 -3.04
C PRO A 34 23.32 -14.45 -2.73
N LEU A 35 23.03 -13.60 -3.72
CA LEU A 35 22.93 -12.16 -3.53
C LEU A 35 21.66 -11.74 -2.79
N ALA A 36 20.65 -12.61 -2.71
CA ALA A 36 19.37 -12.31 -2.08
C ALA A 36 19.05 -13.23 -0.89
N ARG A 37 18.46 -12.67 0.15
CA ARG A 37 17.87 -13.41 1.27
C ARG A 37 16.41 -13.00 1.41
N ALA A 38 15.51 -13.97 1.32
CA ALA A 38 14.08 -13.74 1.41
C ALA A 38 13.50 -14.38 2.67
N ARG A 39 12.56 -13.69 3.31
CA ARG A 39 11.75 -14.19 4.42
C ARG A 39 10.31 -13.74 4.24
N ALA A 40 9.38 -14.66 4.46
CA ALA A 40 7.95 -14.34 4.51
C ALA A 40 7.54 -14.00 5.95
N LEU A 41 6.81 -12.90 6.11
CA LEU A 41 6.09 -12.56 7.34
C LEU A 41 4.61 -12.91 7.11
N PRO A 42 4.08 -13.96 7.75
CA PRO A 42 2.70 -14.39 7.56
C PRO A 42 1.70 -13.29 7.90
N TYR A 43 0.62 -13.22 7.12
CA TYR A 43 -0.51 -12.36 7.38
C TYR A 43 -1.73 -13.20 7.77
N VAL A 44 -2.46 -12.83 8.82
CA VAL A 44 -3.63 -13.57 9.29
C VAL A 44 -4.81 -13.17 8.43
N GLY A 45 -5.44 -14.15 7.80
CA GLY A 45 -6.49 -13.93 6.83
C GLY A 45 -6.23 -14.74 5.57
N ARG A 46 -7.12 -14.58 4.59
CA ARG A 46 -7.11 -15.33 3.34
C ARG A 46 -7.41 -14.40 2.18
N GLY A 47 -6.80 -14.66 1.04
CA GLY A 47 -7.19 -14.01 -0.21
C GLY A 47 -8.53 -14.54 -0.74
N PRO A 48 -9.05 -13.95 -1.84
CA PRO A 48 -10.34 -14.33 -2.41
C PRO A 48 -10.40 -15.77 -2.95
N ALA A 49 -9.25 -16.41 -3.18
CA ALA A 49 -9.13 -17.82 -3.58
C ALA A 49 -8.61 -18.71 -2.42
N ASP A 50 -8.84 -18.30 -1.18
CA ASP A 50 -8.40 -18.96 0.06
C ASP A 50 -6.86 -19.12 0.16
N GLU A 51 -6.10 -18.32 -0.59
CA GLU A 51 -4.64 -18.30 -0.52
C GLU A 51 -4.14 -17.77 0.82
N ALA A 52 -3.01 -18.30 1.26
CA ALA A 52 -2.24 -17.68 2.34
C ALA A 52 -1.68 -16.34 1.86
N LEU A 53 -1.57 -15.40 2.79
CA LEU A 53 -1.09 -14.05 2.56
C LEU A 53 0.18 -13.82 3.37
N ALA A 54 1.12 -13.05 2.82
CA ALA A 54 2.36 -12.72 3.50
C ALA A 54 2.95 -11.41 2.96
N THR A 55 3.67 -10.70 3.84
CA THR A 55 4.60 -9.66 3.43
C THR A 55 5.95 -10.31 3.17
N GLN A 56 6.54 -10.11 1.99
CA GLN A 56 7.85 -10.67 1.65
C GLN A 56 8.95 -9.64 1.93
N GLN A 57 9.88 -9.99 2.80
CA GLN A 57 11.09 -9.23 3.09
C GLN A 57 12.24 -9.81 2.27
N VAL A 58 12.87 -9.01 1.42
CA VAL A 58 14.00 -9.44 0.59
C VAL A 58 15.17 -8.48 0.74
N TRP A 59 16.26 -8.97 1.30
CA TRP A 59 17.54 -8.26 1.35
C TRP A 59 18.38 -8.64 0.13
N ILE A 60 18.93 -7.64 -0.58
CA ILE A 60 19.80 -7.83 -1.75
C ILE A 60 21.10 -7.09 -1.53
N GLY A 61 22.23 -7.79 -1.62
CA GLY A 61 23.58 -7.22 -1.48
C GLY A 61 24.29 -7.61 -0.18
N ASP A 62 25.30 -6.83 0.18
CA ASP A 62 26.13 -7.06 1.37
C ASP A 62 25.29 -6.93 2.66
N PRO A 63 25.24 -7.94 3.55
CA PRO A 63 24.55 -7.80 4.83
C PRO A 63 25.12 -6.70 5.73
N GLU A 64 26.38 -6.31 5.55
CA GLU A 64 27.06 -5.26 6.32
C GLU A 64 27.11 -3.93 5.57
N ALA A 65 26.27 -3.75 4.55
CA ALA A 65 26.18 -2.51 3.79
C ALA A 65 25.87 -1.31 4.71
N ARG A 66 26.61 -0.21 4.53
CA ARG A 66 26.44 1.02 5.34
C ARG A 66 25.23 1.84 4.93
N GLN A 67 24.68 1.58 3.74
CA GLN A 67 23.53 2.26 3.19
C GLN A 67 22.52 1.21 2.72
N VAL A 68 21.25 1.43 3.05
CA VAL A 68 20.16 0.55 2.65
C VAL A 68 19.09 1.38 1.94
N LEU A 69 18.81 1.02 0.68
CA LEU A 69 17.64 1.53 -0.03
C LEU A 69 16.44 0.65 0.33
N VAL A 70 15.45 1.21 1.02
CA VAL A 70 14.21 0.51 1.37
C VAL A 70 13.12 0.84 0.35
N LEU A 71 12.55 -0.19 -0.28
CA LEU A 71 11.46 -0.05 -1.24
C LEU A 71 10.25 -0.85 -0.75
N LEU A 72 9.14 -0.16 -0.52
CA LEU A 72 7.88 -0.75 -0.09
C LEU A 72 6.91 -0.85 -1.28
N SER A 73 6.07 -1.87 -1.29
CA SER A 73 4.93 -1.95 -2.20
C SER A 73 3.65 -2.33 -1.45
N ALA A 74 2.51 -1.99 -2.06
CA ALA A 74 1.18 -2.31 -1.54
C ALA A 74 0.90 -1.79 -0.12
N VAL A 75 1.33 -0.56 0.23
CA VAL A 75 0.84 0.09 1.45
C VAL A 75 -0.67 0.30 1.32
N HIS A 76 -1.10 0.90 0.21
CA HIS A 76 -2.44 0.68 -0.30
C HIS A 76 -2.47 -0.62 -1.08
N GLY A 77 -3.31 -1.56 -0.65
CA GLY A 77 -3.28 -2.93 -1.17
C GLY A 77 -3.42 -3.00 -2.70
N VAL A 78 -4.45 -2.36 -3.25
CA VAL A 78 -4.75 -2.36 -4.70
C VAL A 78 -3.63 -1.78 -5.57
N GLU A 79 -2.81 -0.87 -5.03
CA GLU A 79 -1.66 -0.30 -5.73
C GLU A 79 -0.46 -1.29 -5.78
N GLY A 80 -0.59 -2.42 -5.08
CA GLY A 80 0.39 -3.51 -5.06
C GLY A 80 0.71 -4.10 -6.42
N PHE A 81 -0.22 -4.08 -7.39
CA PHE A 81 0.06 -4.57 -8.74
C PHE A 81 1.17 -3.76 -9.42
N CYS A 82 1.08 -2.43 -9.33
CA CYS A 82 2.09 -1.53 -9.87
C CYS A 82 3.39 -1.61 -9.06
N GLY A 83 3.31 -1.53 -7.73
CA GLY A 83 4.48 -1.60 -6.86
C GLY A 83 5.26 -2.93 -7.01
N SER A 84 4.54 -4.05 -7.11
CA SER A 84 5.11 -5.37 -7.38
C SER A 84 5.81 -5.41 -8.74
N ALA A 85 5.19 -4.86 -9.79
CA ALA A 85 5.79 -4.81 -11.12
C ALA A 85 7.11 -4.02 -11.13
N VAL A 86 7.15 -2.87 -10.45
CA VAL A 86 8.38 -2.07 -10.30
C VAL A 86 9.47 -2.84 -9.56
N GLN A 87 9.14 -3.48 -8.43
CA GLN A 87 10.10 -4.29 -7.67
C GLN A 87 10.60 -5.49 -8.49
N GLN A 88 9.73 -6.14 -9.26
CA GLN A 88 10.09 -7.24 -10.17
C GLN A 88 11.04 -6.78 -11.28
N ASP A 89 10.78 -5.64 -11.92
CA ASP A 89 11.66 -5.11 -12.97
C ASP A 89 13.06 -4.79 -12.43
N LEU A 90 13.14 -4.16 -11.24
CA LEU A 90 14.40 -3.93 -10.55
C LEU A 90 15.18 -5.23 -10.32
N VAL A 91 14.52 -6.25 -9.75
CA VAL A 91 15.14 -7.56 -9.48
C VAL A 91 15.64 -8.21 -10.78
N ARG A 92 14.85 -8.16 -11.86
CA ARG A 92 15.25 -8.70 -13.18
C ARG A 92 16.44 -7.96 -13.79
N ARG A 93 16.55 -6.65 -13.58
CA ARG A 93 17.70 -5.86 -14.05
C ARG A 93 18.97 -6.15 -13.25
N LEU A 94 18.83 -6.36 -11.93
CA LEU A 94 19.92 -6.83 -11.09
C LEU A 94 20.38 -8.23 -11.50
N SER A 95 19.45 -9.18 -11.69
CA SER A 95 19.79 -10.57 -12.03
C SER A 95 20.42 -10.70 -13.42
N SER A 96 20.06 -9.83 -14.37
CA SER A 96 20.65 -9.79 -15.71
C SER A 96 21.95 -8.98 -15.81
N GLY A 97 22.37 -8.32 -14.71
CA GLY A 97 23.55 -7.43 -14.70
C GLY A 97 23.35 -6.11 -15.45
N GLN A 98 22.14 -5.77 -15.86
CA GLN A 98 21.82 -4.46 -16.47
C GLN A 98 21.97 -3.32 -15.46
N ILE A 99 21.74 -3.61 -14.18
CA ILE A 99 22.04 -2.74 -13.05
C ILE A 99 22.92 -3.54 -12.08
N THR A 100 23.87 -2.86 -11.46
CA THR A 100 24.70 -3.43 -10.39
C THR A 100 24.56 -2.56 -9.14
N LEU A 101 24.64 -3.18 -7.97
CA LEU A 101 24.65 -2.43 -6.72
C LEU A 101 26.03 -1.79 -6.53
N PRO A 102 26.11 -0.48 -6.26
CA PRO A 102 27.35 0.16 -5.84
C PRO A 102 27.92 -0.50 -4.57
N PRO A 103 29.25 -0.51 -4.38
CA PRO A 103 29.85 -0.99 -3.15
C PRO A 103 29.30 -0.26 -1.92
N GLY A 104 28.92 -1.02 -0.89
CA GLY A 104 28.39 -0.49 0.37
C GLY A 104 26.90 -0.13 0.36
N LEU A 105 26.17 -0.40 -0.73
CA LEU A 105 24.71 -0.28 -0.82
C LEU A 105 24.05 -1.67 -0.83
N ALA A 106 23.08 -1.86 0.06
CA ALA A 106 22.10 -2.94 -0.01
C ALA A 106 20.72 -2.40 -0.39
N VAL A 107 19.85 -3.29 -0.85
CA VAL A 107 18.44 -3.00 -1.12
C VAL A 107 17.58 -3.91 -0.27
N LEU A 108 16.67 -3.32 0.50
CA LEU A 108 15.60 -4.03 1.19
C LEU A 108 14.29 -3.82 0.42
N LEU A 109 13.75 -4.88 -0.16
CA LEU A 109 12.42 -4.90 -0.73
C LEU A 109 11.44 -5.43 0.31
N VAL A 110 10.38 -4.67 0.57
CA VAL A 110 9.19 -5.15 1.28
C VAL A 110 8.07 -5.23 0.27
N HIS A 111 7.76 -6.46 -0.15
CA HIS A 111 6.73 -6.73 -1.15
C HIS A 111 5.43 -7.12 -0.45
N GLY A 112 4.35 -6.38 -0.74
CA GLY A 112 3.05 -6.64 -0.14
C GLY A 112 2.96 -6.21 1.33
N VAL A 113 3.09 -4.92 1.64
CA VAL A 113 2.91 -4.42 3.03
C VAL A 113 1.51 -4.73 3.55
N ASN A 114 0.48 -4.47 2.74
CA ASN A 114 -0.91 -4.88 2.98
C ASN A 114 -1.29 -6.00 1.99
N PRO A 115 -0.88 -7.26 2.26
CA PRO A 115 -1.15 -8.36 1.34
C PRO A 115 -2.64 -8.71 1.27
N TRP A 116 -3.41 -8.42 2.33
CA TRP A 116 -4.87 -8.58 2.30
C TRP A 116 -5.53 -7.63 1.31
N GLY A 117 -5.27 -6.33 1.42
CA GLY A 117 -5.81 -5.34 0.48
C GLY A 117 -5.33 -5.61 -0.94
N PHE A 118 -4.10 -6.09 -1.10
CA PHE A 118 -3.56 -6.47 -2.41
C PHE A 118 -4.34 -7.64 -3.02
N ALA A 119 -4.63 -8.68 -2.26
CA ALA A 119 -5.41 -9.82 -2.71
C ALA A 119 -6.89 -9.48 -2.99
N TRP A 120 -7.49 -8.62 -2.16
CA TRP A 120 -8.90 -8.23 -2.26
C TRP A 120 -9.15 -7.00 -3.14
N CYS A 121 -8.11 -6.49 -3.82
CA CYS A 121 -8.17 -5.26 -4.62
C CYS A 121 -8.74 -4.06 -3.83
N ARG A 122 -8.35 -3.93 -2.57
CA ARG A 122 -8.74 -2.84 -1.67
C ARG A 122 -7.54 -1.95 -1.36
N ARG A 123 -7.81 -0.65 -1.19
CA ARG A 123 -6.83 0.30 -0.67
C ARG A 123 -6.45 -0.05 0.77
N VAL A 124 -7.45 -0.38 1.57
CA VAL A 124 -7.38 -0.62 3.02
C VAL A 124 -7.08 -2.08 3.35
N ASP A 125 -6.79 -2.36 4.63
CA ASP A 125 -6.67 -3.73 5.15
C ASP A 125 -8.05 -4.37 5.43
N GLU A 126 -8.06 -5.55 6.06
CA GLU A 126 -9.28 -6.32 6.37
C GLU A 126 -10.23 -5.64 7.35
N GLN A 127 -9.75 -4.64 8.10
CA GLN A 127 -10.51 -3.87 9.08
C GLN A 127 -10.99 -2.52 8.53
N GLY A 128 -10.74 -2.23 7.25
CA GLY A 128 -11.02 -0.93 6.66
C GLY A 128 -9.96 0.13 6.95
N ILE A 129 -8.82 -0.25 7.54
CA ILE A 129 -7.76 0.69 7.92
C ILE A 129 -6.94 1.06 6.69
N ASP A 130 -6.81 2.36 6.43
CA ASP A 130 -5.76 2.89 5.56
C ASP A 130 -4.41 2.76 6.29
N VAL A 131 -3.61 1.80 5.85
CA VAL A 131 -2.29 1.50 6.46
C VAL A 131 -1.37 2.74 6.44
N ASN A 132 -1.54 3.65 5.49
CA ASN A 132 -0.77 4.90 5.40
C ASN A 132 -1.28 5.99 6.38
N ARG A 133 -2.28 5.69 7.22
CA ARG A 133 -2.68 6.49 8.39
C ARG A 133 -2.39 5.77 9.70
N ASN A 134 -2.15 4.46 9.68
CA ASN A 134 -2.01 3.67 10.90
C ASN A 134 -0.69 3.89 11.68
N PHE A 135 0.26 4.69 11.19
CA PHE A 135 1.58 4.93 11.83
C PHE A 135 1.59 6.09 12.86
N VAL A 136 0.49 6.30 13.58
CA VAL A 136 0.41 7.24 14.71
C VAL A 136 0.87 6.63 16.04
N ASP A 137 1.10 7.45 17.05
CA ASP A 137 1.32 6.98 18.41
C ASP A 137 -0.03 6.71 19.11
N PHE A 138 -0.44 5.43 19.14
CA PHE A 138 -1.67 4.99 19.81
C PHE A 138 -1.66 5.13 21.34
N SER A 139 -0.53 5.53 21.96
CA SER A 139 -0.49 5.89 23.37
C SER A 139 -0.89 7.34 23.64
N GLN A 140 -0.97 8.16 22.60
CA GLN A 140 -1.43 9.56 22.64
C GLN A 140 -2.88 9.66 22.14
N PRO A 141 -3.57 10.79 22.42
CA PRO A 141 -4.84 11.08 21.75
C PRO A 141 -4.69 10.98 20.23
N LEU A 142 -5.66 10.32 19.59
CA LEU A 142 -5.66 10.18 18.13
C LEU A 142 -5.82 11.55 17.45
N PRO A 143 -5.20 11.76 16.27
CA PRO A 143 -5.36 13.00 15.53
C PRO A 143 -6.84 13.30 15.22
N ASP A 144 -7.26 14.52 15.54
CA ASP A 144 -8.59 15.03 15.18
C ASP A 144 -8.59 15.52 13.72
N ASN A 145 -9.70 15.31 13.02
CA ASN A 145 -9.96 15.88 11.71
C ASN A 145 -11.38 16.48 11.69
N PRO A 146 -11.54 17.72 12.17
CA PRO A 146 -12.86 18.37 12.23
C PRO A 146 -13.46 18.61 10.84
N GLY A 147 -12.62 18.84 9.82
CA GLY A 147 -13.08 18.98 8.44
C GLY A 147 -13.68 17.68 7.91
N TYR A 148 -13.04 16.53 8.16
CA TYR A 148 -13.64 15.23 7.83
C TYR A 148 -14.96 15.03 8.56
N ARG A 149 -15.02 15.37 9.85
CA ARG A 149 -16.25 15.22 10.65
C ARG A 149 -17.43 16.00 10.06
N GLU A 150 -17.18 17.21 9.59
CA GLU A 150 -18.19 18.03 8.92
C GLU A 150 -18.66 17.40 7.59
N LEU A 151 -17.74 16.79 6.84
CA LEU A 151 -18.01 16.22 5.52
C LEU A 151 -18.39 14.73 5.54
N ALA A 152 -18.36 14.06 6.68
CA ALA A 152 -18.41 12.60 6.77
C ALA A 152 -19.64 12.00 6.07
N GLN A 153 -20.83 12.54 6.33
CA GLN A 153 -22.09 12.07 5.71
C GLN A 153 -22.19 12.42 4.23
N ALA A 154 -21.58 13.53 3.81
CA ALA A 154 -21.55 13.92 2.41
C ALA A 154 -20.60 13.04 1.58
N LEU A 155 -19.47 12.61 2.19
CA LEU A 155 -18.49 11.71 1.58
C LEU A 155 -18.97 10.26 1.56
N VAL A 156 -19.51 9.79 2.68
CA VAL A 156 -20.00 8.41 2.87
C VAL A 156 -21.41 8.49 3.48
N PRO A 157 -22.46 8.48 2.64
CA PRO A 157 -23.84 8.48 3.11
C PRO A 157 -24.12 7.28 4.02
N THR A 158 -24.97 7.48 5.02
CA THR A 158 -25.40 6.39 5.93
C THR A 158 -26.38 5.43 5.26
N GLU A 159 -27.07 5.89 4.24
CA GLU A 159 -28.04 5.18 3.45
C GLU A 159 -27.33 4.19 2.52
N ALA A 160 -27.73 2.92 2.59
CA ALA A 160 -27.18 1.88 1.71
C ALA A 160 -27.48 2.15 0.22
N GLU A 161 -28.62 2.77 -0.07
CA GLU A 161 -29.05 3.17 -1.41
C GLU A 161 -29.48 4.65 -1.37
N PRO A 162 -28.53 5.60 -1.47
CA PRO A 162 -28.84 7.02 -1.42
C PRO A 162 -29.63 7.43 -2.67
N ASP A 163 -30.72 8.17 -2.49
CA ASP A 163 -31.49 8.69 -3.62
C ASP A 163 -30.78 9.88 -4.31
N ALA A 164 -31.24 10.24 -5.50
CA ALA A 164 -30.62 11.29 -6.29
C ALA A 164 -30.68 12.66 -5.58
N GLU A 165 -31.70 12.91 -4.75
CA GLU A 165 -31.83 14.18 -4.04
C GLU A 165 -30.78 14.31 -2.94
N LEU A 166 -30.55 13.22 -2.19
CA LEU A 166 -29.50 13.15 -1.19
C LEU A 166 -28.12 13.32 -1.82
N LEU A 167 -27.84 12.65 -2.94
CA LEU A 167 -26.55 12.78 -3.64
C LEU A 167 -26.29 14.23 -4.10
N VAL A 168 -27.31 14.93 -4.61
CA VAL A 168 -27.20 16.34 -4.99
C VAL A 168 -26.92 17.23 -3.77
N ARG A 169 -27.60 17.00 -2.64
CA ARG A 169 -27.35 17.75 -1.40
C ARG A 169 -25.94 17.51 -0.86
N ASN A 170 -25.46 16.28 -0.92
CA ASN A 170 -24.10 15.92 -0.50
C ASN A 170 -23.05 16.61 -1.37
N GLU A 171 -23.21 16.59 -2.70
CA GLU A 171 -22.32 17.30 -3.61
C GLU A 171 -22.31 18.81 -3.33
N GLN A 172 -23.48 19.42 -3.08
CA GLN A 172 -23.58 20.82 -2.70
C GLN A 172 -22.84 21.13 -1.39
N GLN A 173 -22.91 20.24 -0.39
CA GLN A 173 -22.17 20.41 0.86
C GLN A 173 -20.64 20.33 0.64
N LEU A 174 -20.16 19.36 -0.14
CA LEU A 174 -18.75 19.25 -0.48
C LEU A 174 -18.25 20.50 -1.24
N MET A 175 -19.04 20.98 -2.21
CA MET A 175 -18.72 22.20 -2.95
C MET A 175 -18.74 23.45 -2.07
N ALA A 176 -19.71 23.56 -1.14
CA ALA A 176 -19.78 24.68 -0.21
C ALA A 176 -18.54 24.73 0.69
N TYR A 177 -18.13 23.59 1.24
CA TYR A 177 -16.90 23.49 2.04
C TYR A 177 -15.67 23.88 1.21
N LEU A 178 -15.55 23.34 -0.01
CA LEU A 178 -14.45 23.69 -0.92
C LEU A 178 -14.41 25.20 -1.24
N GLN A 179 -15.57 25.83 -1.46
CA GLN A 179 -15.65 27.27 -1.74
C GLN A 179 -15.31 28.12 -0.52
N GLN A 180 -15.71 27.68 0.68
CA GLN A 180 -15.49 28.40 1.92
C GLN A 180 -14.04 28.30 2.42
N HIS A 181 -13.43 27.12 2.30
CA HIS A 181 -12.13 26.79 2.89
C HIS A 181 -10.99 26.72 1.85
N GLY A 182 -11.31 26.53 0.58
CA GLY A 182 -10.32 26.39 -0.50
C GLY A 182 -9.79 24.96 -0.66
N GLN A 183 -9.05 24.76 -1.76
CA GLN A 183 -8.59 23.43 -2.20
C GLN A 183 -7.73 22.72 -1.15
N PHE A 184 -6.79 23.43 -0.54
CA PHE A 184 -5.84 22.84 0.40
C PHE A 184 -6.56 22.29 1.66
N ASP A 185 -7.43 23.09 2.27
CA ASP A 185 -8.16 22.68 3.48
C ASP A 185 -9.20 21.60 3.17
N TYR A 186 -9.79 21.61 1.97
CA TYR A 186 -10.64 20.51 1.49
C TYR A 186 -9.85 19.20 1.36
N GLU A 187 -8.66 19.22 0.74
CA GLU A 187 -7.81 18.04 0.63
C GLU A 187 -7.35 17.51 1.98
N LEU A 188 -7.01 18.39 2.92
CA LEU A 188 -6.68 18.00 4.29
C LEU A 188 -7.89 17.38 4.99
N ALA A 189 -9.07 17.99 4.86
CA ALA A 189 -10.31 17.47 5.43
C ALA A 189 -10.62 16.05 4.91
N VAL A 190 -10.62 15.87 3.59
CA VAL A 190 -11.01 14.59 2.98
C VAL A 190 -9.93 13.53 3.13
N SER A 191 -8.67 13.86 2.87
CA SER A 191 -7.59 12.87 2.71
C SER A 191 -6.56 12.86 3.85
N GLY A 192 -6.62 13.81 4.80
CA GLY A 192 -5.68 13.90 5.92
C GLY A 192 -5.69 12.68 6.86
N GLY A 193 -6.72 11.84 6.75
CA GLY A 193 -6.95 10.71 7.64
C GLY A 193 -7.84 11.10 8.80
N GLN A 194 -8.49 10.10 9.37
CA GLN A 194 -9.44 10.27 10.47
C GLN A 194 -9.56 8.97 11.27
N TYR A 195 -10.05 9.06 12.50
CA TYR A 195 -10.08 7.93 13.44
C TYR A 195 -11.45 7.75 14.11
N GLU A 196 -12.47 8.47 13.66
CA GLU A 196 -13.81 8.50 14.28
C GLU A 196 -14.82 7.64 13.54
N PHE A 197 -14.68 7.54 12.22
CA PHE A 197 -15.63 6.89 11.32
C PHE A 197 -14.99 5.64 10.75
N ALA A 198 -15.22 4.48 11.36
CA ALA A 198 -14.62 3.22 10.94
C ALA A 198 -14.97 2.83 9.49
N ASP A 199 -16.18 3.18 9.03
CA ASP A 199 -16.65 2.95 7.66
C ASP A 199 -16.33 4.12 6.70
N GLY A 200 -15.63 5.13 7.21
CA GLY A 200 -15.24 6.34 6.48
C GLY A 200 -13.99 6.15 5.61
N LEU A 201 -13.77 7.09 4.70
CA LEU A 201 -12.54 7.19 3.94
C LEU A 201 -11.35 7.48 4.87
N PHE A 202 -10.17 6.97 4.49
CA PHE A 202 -8.88 7.22 5.14
C PHE A 202 -8.89 6.96 6.67
N TYR A 203 -9.69 5.98 7.11
CA TYR A 203 -9.75 5.57 8.50
C TYR A 203 -8.41 4.97 8.97
N GLY A 204 -7.86 5.47 10.07
CA GLY A 204 -6.54 5.05 10.57
C GLY A 204 -6.54 3.93 11.60
N GLY A 205 -7.70 3.44 12.05
CA GLY A 205 -7.81 2.37 13.06
C GLY A 205 -7.71 2.84 14.52
N GLN A 206 -8.02 1.98 15.48
CA GLN A 206 -7.90 2.27 16.92
C GLN A 206 -6.65 1.63 17.56
N GLY A 207 -5.81 0.97 16.76
CA GLY A 207 -4.60 0.30 17.19
C GLY A 207 -3.73 -0.06 16.01
N LYS A 208 -2.55 -0.62 16.28
CA LYS A 208 -1.63 -1.07 15.22
C LYS A 208 -2.28 -2.17 14.39
N SER A 209 -2.38 -1.96 13.08
CA SER A 209 -2.83 -2.98 12.14
C SER A 209 -1.77 -4.08 11.99
N GLN A 210 -2.18 -5.25 11.49
CA GLN A 210 -1.23 -6.32 11.23
C GLN A 210 -0.17 -5.92 10.19
N ALA A 211 -0.58 -5.20 9.14
CA ALA A 211 0.35 -4.68 8.14
C ALA A 211 1.45 -3.80 8.77
N ARG A 212 1.07 -2.94 9.73
CA ARG A 212 2.03 -2.15 10.51
C ARG A 212 2.93 -3.02 11.35
N LEU A 213 2.40 -4.01 12.07
CA LEU A 213 3.20 -4.90 12.92
C LEU A 213 4.27 -5.67 12.12
N ASN A 214 3.90 -6.20 10.95
CA ASN A 214 4.86 -6.86 10.05
C ASN A 214 5.95 -5.88 9.60
N LEU A 215 5.59 -4.65 9.23
CA LEU A 215 6.58 -3.65 8.82
C LEU A 215 7.49 -3.22 9.98
N GLU A 216 6.95 -3.04 11.19
CA GLU A 216 7.75 -2.75 12.39
C GLU A 216 8.75 -3.89 12.69
N GLN A 217 8.36 -5.16 12.50
CA GLN A 217 9.28 -6.29 12.63
C GLN A 217 10.42 -6.24 11.59
N VAL A 218 10.12 -5.87 10.35
CA VAL A 218 11.16 -5.69 9.31
C VAL A 218 12.12 -4.55 9.69
N LEU A 219 11.60 -3.43 10.21
CA LEU A 219 12.41 -2.27 10.59
C LEU A 219 13.30 -2.52 11.83
N GLN A 220 12.89 -3.40 12.74
CA GLN A 220 13.70 -3.79 13.91
C GLN A 220 14.96 -4.58 13.56
N GLU A 221 15.04 -5.09 12.33
CA GLU A 221 16.16 -5.87 11.82
C GLU A 221 17.13 -5.05 10.95
N LEU A 222 16.87 -3.74 10.79
CA LEU A 222 17.74 -2.76 10.15
C LEU A 222 18.69 -2.10 11.16
#